data_AF-B0WDU3-F1
#
_entry.id   AF-B0WDU3-F1
#
_cell.length_a   1.000
_cell.length_b   1.000
_cell.length_c   1.000
_cell.angle_alpha   90.00
_cell.angle_beta   90.00
_cell.angle_gamma   90.00
#
_symmetry.space_group_name_H-M   'P 1'
#
loop_
_entity.id
_entity.type
_entity.pdbx_description
1 polymer ?
#
loop_
_entity_poly.entity_id
_entity_poly.type
_entity_poly.pdbx_seq_one_letter_code
_entity_poly.pdbx_strand_id
1 'polypeptide(L)'
;MRIYSITLLLLLAVAARLTLCDLSYQRPKILIVTLIRNKEHTLPYFFSYLESLDYPKDRIALWIRSDHNEDRSIEITKAWLKRTSRHYHSVDFGYRSDVERRPDERSSTHWSEERFADVIRLKQEALEKGRKMWADFVFS
;
A
#
# COMPACT_ATOMS: atom_id res chain seq x y z
N MET A 1 -49.71 -23.69 -20.51
CA MET A 1 -48.82 -24.10 -19.38
C MET A 1 -47.34 -24.19 -19.74
N ARG A 2 -46.93 -24.73 -20.90
CA ARG A 2 -45.49 -24.87 -21.25
C ARG A 2 -44.71 -23.56 -21.42
N ILE A 3 -45.35 -22.51 -21.95
CA ILE A 3 -44.67 -21.22 -22.22
C ILE A 3 -44.27 -20.51 -20.92
N TYR A 4 -45.16 -20.46 -19.93
CA TYR A 4 -44.89 -19.89 -18.60
C TYR A 4 -43.79 -20.66 -17.83
N SER A 5 -43.68 -21.96 -18.08
CA SER A 5 -42.63 -22.79 -17.48
C SER A 5 -41.26 -22.48 -18.08
N ILE A 6 -41.17 -22.18 -19.38
CA ILE A 6 -39.90 -21.85 -20.05
C ILE A 6 -39.45 -20.44 -19.63
N THR A 7 -40.36 -19.47 -19.58
CA THR A 7 -40.02 -18.12 -19.15
C THR A 7 -39.56 -18.08 -17.69
N LEU A 8 -40.20 -18.84 -16.80
CA LEU A 8 -39.77 -18.97 -15.40
C LEU A 8 -38.37 -19.58 -15.28
N LEU A 9 -38.07 -20.61 -16.07
CA LEU A 9 -36.77 -21.29 -16.08
C LEU A 9 -35.66 -20.39 -16.62
N LEU A 10 -35.97 -19.58 -17.64
CA LEU A 10 -35.06 -18.58 -18.19
C LEU A 10 -34.77 -17.45 -17.19
N LEU A 11 -35.80 -17.00 -16.46
CA LEU A 11 -35.68 -15.95 -15.44
C LEU A 11 -34.86 -16.44 -14.23
N LEU A 12 -35.06 -17.69 -13.81
CA LEU A 12 -34.22 -18.36 -12.80
C LEU A 12 -32.77 -18.51 -13.27
N ALA A 13 -32.53 -18.90 -14.51
CA ALA A 13 -31.18 -19.03 -15.06
C ALA A 13 -30.44 -17.67 -15.14
N VAL A 14 -31.16 -16.59 -15.49
CA VAL A 14 -30.61 -15.22 -15.51
C VAL A 14 -30.31 -14.73 -14.10
N ALA A 15 -31.21 -14.94 -13.13
CA ALA A 15 -30.99 -14.60 -11.73
C ALA A 15 -29.78 -15.35 -11.15
N ALA A 16 -29.67 -16.66 -11.43
CA ALA A 16 -28.52 -17.48 -11.00
C ALA A 16 -27.20 -16.99 -11.59
N ARG A 17 -27.18 -16.57 -12.87
CA ARG A 17 -26.00 -15.99 -13.52
C ARG A 17 -25.60 -14.63 -12.92
N LEU A 18 -26.57 -13.78 -12.61
CA LEU A 18 -26.31 -12.50 -11.93
C LEU A 18 -25.65 -12.73 -10.57
N THR A 19 -26.16 -13.67 -9.77
CA THR A 19 -25.56 -14.01 -8.47
C THR A 19 -24.18 -14.64 -8.55
N LEU A 20 -23.90 -15.44 -9.58
CA LEU A 20 -22.58 -16.05 -9.80
C LEU A 20 -21.52 -15.03 -10.26
N CYS A 21 -21.94 -13.98 -10.96
CA CYS A 21 -21.06 -12.91 -11.42
C CYS A 21 -20.50 -12.11 -10.22
N ASP A 22 -21.34 -11.81 -9.23
CA ASP A 22 -20.94 -11.10 -8.00
C ASP A 22 -19.94 -11.91 -7.15
N LEU A 23 -20.08 -13.23 -7.12
CA LEU A 23 -19.14 -14.13 -6.41
C LEU A 23 -17.72 -14.11 -6.98
N SER A 24 -17.54 -13.62 -8.21
CA SER A 24 -16.26 -13.62 -8.93
C SER A 24 -15.49 -12.30 -8.81
N TYR A 25 -16.11 -11.25 -8.26
CA TYR A 25 -15.50 -9.93 -8.21
C TYR A 25 -14.46 -9.81 -7.09
N GLN A 26 -13.18 -9.87 -7.47
CA GLN A 26 -12.08 -9.53 -6.56
C GLN A 26 -11.80 -8.04 -6.63
N ARG A 27 -11.71 -7.39 -5.46
CA ARG A 27 -11.27 -5.98 -5.41
C ARG A 27 -9.86 -5.84 -6.00
N PRO A 28 -9.51 -4.74 -6.69
CA PRO A 28 -8.18 -4.53 -7.25
C PRO A 28 -7.04 -4.75 -6.24
N LYS A 29 -5.86 -5.15 -6.70
CA LYS A 29 -4.66 -5.17 -5.86
C LYS A 29 -4.04 -3.79 -5.90
N ILE A 30 -3.79 -3.20 -4.74
CA ILE A 30 -3.21 -1.85 -4.65
C ILE A 30 -1.84 -1.91 -3.98
N LEU A 31 -0.92 -1.08 -4.44
CA LEU A 31 0.36 -0.82 -3.80
C LEU A 31 0.34 0.57 -3.17
N ILE A 32 0.60 0.66 -1.87
CA ILE A 32 0.79 1.93 -1.17
C ILE A 32 2.27 2.13 -0.92
N VAL A 33 2.81 3.18 -1.52
CA VAL A 33 4.21 3.60 -1.45
C VAL A 33 4.32 4.68 -0.39
N THR A 34 5.20 4.51 0.59
CA THR A 34 5.36 5.46 1.68
C THR A 34 6.84 5.75 1.93
N LEU A 35 7.23 7.00 1.73
CA LEU A 35 8.56 7.50 2.08
C LEU A 35 8.49 8.22 3.43
N ILE A 36 9.29 7.78 4.40
CA ILE A 36 9.23 8.24 5.79
C ILE A 36 10.54 8.92 6.16
N ARG A 37 10.46 10.20 6.53
CA ARG A 37 11.58 10.96 7.08
C ARG A 37 11.11 11.98 8.11
N ASN A 38 11.54 11.82 9.36
CA ASN A 38 11.22 12.69 10.51
C ASN A 38 9.70 12.92 10.68
N LYS A 39 8.95 11.82 10.83
CA LYS A 39 7.48 11.79 10.93
C LYS A 39 6.95 11.12 12.19
N GLU A 40 7.75 11.02 13.26
CA GLU A 40 7.37 10.39 14.53
C GLU A 40 5.99 10.83 15.02
N HIS A 41 5.72 12.13 15.02
CA HIS A 41 4.47 12.71 15.53
C HIS A 41 3.24 12.42 14.66
N THR A 42 3.40 12.13 13.36
CA THR A 42 2.27 11.87 12.46
C THR A 42 2.05 10.39 12.16
N LEU A 43 3.10 9.56 12.29
CA LEU A 43 3.05 8.14 11.93
C LEU A 43 1.97 7.34 12.67
N PRO A 44 1.76 7.50 14.00
CA PRO A 44 0.69 6.79 14.69
C PRO A 44 -0.69 7.05 14.10
N TYR A 45 -0.97 8.30 13.72
CA TYR A 45 -2.22 8.67 13.06
C TYR A 45 -2.32 8.08 11.66
N PHE A 46 -1.26 8.22 10.84
CA PHE A 46 -1.21 7.66 9.49
C PHE A 46 -1.48 6.14 9.50
N PHE A 47 -0.83 5.40 10.39
CA PHE A 47 -1.02 3.96 10.51
C PHE A 47 -2.40 3.59 11.03
N SER A 48 -2.98 4.38 11.95
CA SER A 48 -4.35 4.18 12.41
C SER A 48 -5.36 4.34 11.26
N TYR A 49 -5.17 5.34 10.40
CA TYR A 49 -6.01 5.52 9.21
C TYR A 49 -5.84 4.38 8.20
N LEU A 50 -4.61 3.89 8.02
CA LEU A 50 -4.34 2.77 7.13
C LEU A 50 -5.01 1.48 7.63
N GLU A 51 -5.05 1.27 8.95
CA GLU A 51 -5.78 0.17 9.60
C GLU A 51 -7.29 0.35 9.45
N SER A 52 -7.82 1.56 9.54
CA SER A 52 -9.26 1.84 9.45
C SER A 52 -9.82 1.82 8.02
N LEU A 53 -8.99 1.70 6.98
CA LEU A 53 -9.48 1.62 5.59
C LEU A 53 -10.47 0.46 5.42
N ASP A 54 -11.65 0.76 4.89
CA ASP A 54 -12.66 -0.22 4.41
C ASP A 54 -12.26 -0.82 3.05
N TYR A 55 -11.06 -1.41 3.05
CA TYR A 55 -10.49 -2.11 1.91
C TYR A 55 -9.83 -3.40 2.40
N PRO A 56 -10.02 -4.54 1.71
CA PRO A 56 -9.45 -5.81 2.11
C PRO A 56 -7.92 -5.71 2.22
N LYS A 57 -7.38 -5.93 3.43
CA LYS A 57 -5.94 -5.73 3.70
C LYS A 57 -5.07 -6.71 2.90
N ASP A 58 -5.59 -7.91 2.64
CA ASP A 58 -4.99 -8.93 1.78
C ASP A 58 -4.89 -8.52 0.29
N ARG A 59 -5.52 -7.40 -0.09
CA ARG A 59 -5.40 -6.75 -1.41
C ARG A 59 -4.52 -5.50 -1.39
N ILE A 60 -4.00 -5.11 -0.23
CA ILE A 60 -3.11 -3.98 -0.05
C ILE A 60 -1.68 -4.48 0.15
N ALA A 61 -0.79 -4.09 -0.74
CA ALA A 61 0.64 -4.22 -0.56
C ALA A 61 1.24 -2.90 -0.08
N LEU A 62 2.22 -3.00 0.81
CA LEU A 62 2.90 -1.85 1.38
C LEU A 62 4.36 -1.86 0.94
N TRP A 63 4.82 -0.74 0.41
CA TRP A 63 6.23 -0.49 0.13
C TRP A 63 6.67 0.74 0.89
N ILE A 64 7.51 0.55 1.89
CA ILE A 64 7.88 1.59 2.84
C ILE A 64 9.40 1.76 2.81
N ARG A 65 9.85 3.01 2.65
CA ARG A 65 11.26 3.37 2.74
C ARG A 65 11.45 4.48 3.75
N SER A 66 12.38 4.29 4.67
CA SER A 66 12.72 5.29 5.66
C SER A 66 14.17 5.71 5.55
N ASP A 67 14.42 7.01 5.54
CA ASP A 67 15.72 7.57 5.20
C ASP A 67 16.12 8.65 6.21
N HIS A 68 17.37 8.61 6.70
CA HIS A 68 18.01 9.64 7.52
C HIS A 68 17.05 10.32 8.53
N ASN A 69 16.57 9.53 9.50
CA ASN A 69 15.70 10.03 10.57
C ASN A 69 16.54 10.37 11.79
N GLU A 70 16.23 11.52 12.38
CA GLU A 70 16.75 12.00 13.68
C GLU A 70 15.75 11.70 14.82
N ASP A 71 14.58 11.15 14.48
CA ASP A 71 13.48 10.86 15.40
C ASP A 71 13.15 9.36 15.45
N ARG A 72 12.10 8.99 16.20
CA ARG A 72 11.71 7.58 16.41
C ARG A 72 10.86 7.01 15.28
N SER A 73 10.85 7.61 14.09
CA SER A 73 10.05 7.15 12.95
C SER A 73 10.28 5.68 12.60
N ILE A 74 11.54 5.24 12.61
CA ILE A 74 11.92 3.85 12.29
C ILE A 74 11.37 2.89 13.36
N GLU A 75 11.51 3.25 14.65
CA GLU A 75 11.04 2.44 15.77
C GLU A 75 9.53 2.25 15.75
N ILE A 76 8.79 3.35 15.55
CA ILE A 76 7.33 3.34 15.46
C ILE A 76 6.87 2.49 14.27
N THR A 77 7.52 2.65 13.11
CA THR A 77 7.20 1.86 11.91
C THR A 77 7.45 0.37 12.14
N LYS A 78 8.59 0.00 12.76
CA LYS A 78 8.90 -1.40 13.11
C LYS A 78 7.88 -1.99 14.09
N ALA A 79 7.54 -1.25 15.15
CA ALA A 79 6.57 -1.69 16.15
C ALA A 79 5.20 -1.94 15.53
N TRP A 80 4.76 -1.05 14.64
CA TRP A 80 3.52 -1.20 13.90
C TRP A 80 3.55 -2.43 12.97
N LEU A 81 4.57 -2.55 12.11
CA LEU A 81 4.72 -3.67 11.17
C LEU A 81 4.78 -5.03 11.87
N LYS A 82 5.38 -5.12 13.06
CA LYS A 82 5.42 -6.35 13.85
C LYS A 82 4.01 -6.86 14.19
N ARG A 83 3.05 -5.95 14.42
CA ARG A 83 1.65 -6.30 14.75
C ARG A 83 0.81 -6.56 13.50
N THR A 84 1.01 -5.77 12.44
CA THR A 84 0.02 -5.67 11.36
C THR A 84 0.42 -6.36 10.07
N SER A 85 1.71 -6.60 9.81
CA SER A 85 2.23 -7.07 8.51
C SER A 85 1.49 -8.30 7.96
N ARG A 86 1.16 -9.28 8.81
CA ARG A 86 0.44 -10.52 8.42
C ARG A 86 -0.94 -10.32 7.80
N HIS A 87 -1.57 -9.16 8.00
CA HIS A 87 -2.91 -8.88 7.46
C HIS A 87 -2.83 -8.29 6.05
N TYR A 88 -1.67 -7.73 5.68
CA TYR A 88 -1.46 -7.11 4.37
C TYR A 88 -1.03 -8.15 3.33
N HIS A 89 -1.32 -7.90 2.05
CA HIS A 89 -0.92 -8.77 0.93
C HIS A 89 0.58 -9.04 0.94
N SER A 90 1.36 -7.97 1.10
CA SER A 90 2.80 -8.02 1.24
C SER A 90 3.29 -6.72 1.86
N VAL A 91 4.41 -6.79 2.56
CA VAL A 91 5.09 -5.64 3.15
C VAL A 91 6.56 -5.69 2.74
N ASP A 92 7.03 -4.62 2.13
CA ASP A 92 8.42 -4.41 1.77
C ASP A 92 8.92 -3.16 2.51
N PHE A 93 9.65 -3.37 3.61
CA PHE A 93 10.17 -2.30 4.44
C PHE A 93 11.69 -2.24 4.38
N GLY A 94 12.22 -1.10 3.94
CA GLY A 94 13.64 -0.80 3.93
C GLY A 94 13.91 0.49 4.71
N TYR A 95 15.01 0.54 5.45
CA TYR A 95 15.42 1.74 6.15
C TYR A 95 16.94 1.88 6.18
N ARG A 96 17.39 3.12 6.27
CA ARG A 96 18.79 3.49 6.54
C ARG A 96 18.95 3.87 8.01
N SER A 97 20.06 3.47 8.62
CA SER A 97 20.37 3.71 10.05
C SER A 97 21.81 4.18 10.26
N ASP A 98 22.53 4.44 9.19
CA ASP A 98 23.96 4.66 9.12
C ASP A 98 24.36 6.09 9.45
N VAL A 99 23.52 7.09 9.10
CA VAL A 99 23.74 8.49 9.46
C VAL A 99 22.39 9.18 9.69
N GLU A 100 22.31 10.05 10.70
CA GLU A 100 21.12 10.85 11.00
C GLU A 100 20.80 11.89 9.92
N ARG A 101 21.83 12.42 9.24
CA ARG A 101 21.72 13.43 8.16
C ARG A 101 22.60 13.08 6.97
N ARG A 102 22.22 13.55 5.79
CA ARG A 102 23.08 13.40 4.61
C ARG A 102 24.27 14.36 4.70
N PRO A 103 25.46 14.00 4.19
CA PRO A 103 26.66 14.84 4.28
C PRO A 103 26.51 16.21 3.60
N ASP A 104 25.68 16.30 2.56
CA ASP A 104 25.41 17.48 1.75
C ASP A 104 24.24 18.34 2.28
N GLU A 105 23.62 17.93 3.38
CA GLU A 105 22.49 18.63 3.98
C GLU A 105 22.89 19.63 5.06
N ARG A 106 22.37 20.86 4.92
CA ARG A 106 22.53 21.93 5.93
C ARG A 106 21.56 21.78 7.10
N SER A 107 20.42 21.12 6.86
CA SER A 107 19.36 20.87 7.85
C SER A 107 18.51 19.67 7.40
N SER A 108 17.70 19.10 8.30
CA SER A 108 16.80 17.98 8.00
C SER A 108 15.72 18.30 6.94
N THR A 109 15.42 19.58 6.77
CA THR A 109 14.48 20.10 5.77
C THR A 109 15.15 20.56 4.47
N HIS A 110 16.49 20.54 4.42
CA HIS A 110 17.24 20.89 3.22
C HIS A 110 17.00 19.86 2.12
N TRP A 111 16.73 20.36 0.90
CA TRP A 111 16.53 19.54 -0.28
C TRP A 111 17.72 19.70 -1.21
N SER A 112 18.71 18.81 -1.04
CA SER A 112 19.86 18.74 -1.93
C SER A 112 19.55 17.97 -3.21
N GLU A 113 20.40 18.14 -4.23
CA GLU A 113 20.27 17.41 -5.50
C GLU A 113 20.34 15.89 -5.30
N GLU A 114 21.23 15.41 -4.41
CA GLU A 114 21.33 13.99 -4.08
C GLU A 114 20.04 13.46 -3.44
N ARG A 115 19.41 14.25 -2.56
CA ARG A 115 18.10 13.91 -1.98
C ARG A 115 17.02 13.81 -3.04
N PHE A 116 16.99 14.74 -4.00
CA PHE A 116 16.05 14.65 -5.11
C PHE A 116 16.27 13.40 -5.96
N ALA A 117 17.51 13.13 -6.35
CA ALA A 117 17.88 11.96 -7.14
C ALA A 117 17.48 10.65 -6.45
N ASP A 118 17.69 10.57 -5.13
CA ASP A 118 17.29 9.42 -4.33
C ASP A 118 15.78 9.22 -4.28
N VAL A 119 15.00 10.29 -4.05
CA VAL A 119 13.54 10.18 -4.04
C VAL A 119 13.02 9.75 -5.40
N ILE A 120 13.59 10.27 -6.49
CA ILE A 120 13.26 9.86 -7.87
C ILE A 120 13.54 8.36 -8.05
N ARG A 121 14.73 7.91 -7.64
CA ARG A 121 15.12 6.50 -7.71
C ARG A 121 14.16 5.62 -6.91
N LEU A 122 13.85 5.98 -5.67
CA LEU A 122 12.92 5.24 -4.81
C LEU A 122 11.51 5.16 -5.41
N LYS A 123 11.00 6.26 -5.98
CA LYS A 123 9.69 6.24 -6.66
C LYS A 123 9.68 5.33 -7.88
N GLN A 124 10.77 5.32 -8.65
CA GLN A 124 10.93 4.42 -9.79
C GLN A 124 10.97 2.94 -9.34
N GLU A 125 11.74 2.62 -8.30
CA GLU A 125 11.79 1.27 -7.71
C GLU A 125 10.41 0.81 -7.22
N ALA A 126 9.65 1.71 -6.59
CA ALA A 126 8.30 1.41 -6.11
C ALA A 126 7.32 1.13 -7.25
N LEU A 127 7.40 1.91 -8.34
CA LEU A 127 6.59 1.68 -9.53
C LEU A 127 6.92 0.32 -10.18
N GLU A 128 8.21 -0.01 -10.28
CA GLU A 128 8.66 -1.30 -10.78
C GLU A 128 8.20 -2.47 -9.91
N LYS A 129 8.22 -2.30 -8.57
CA LYS A 129 7.65 -3.26 -7.64
C LYS A 129 6.17 -3.51 -7.94
N GLY A 130 5.39 -2.44 -8.11
CA GLY A 130 3.97 -2.49 -8.48
C GLY A 130 3.73 -3.29 -9.76
N ARG A 131 4.53 -3.03 -10.80
CA ARG A 131 4.48 -3.79 -12.07
C ARG A 131 4.80 -5.27 -11.88
N LYS A 132 5.89 -5.60 -11.16
CA LYS A 132 6.32 -6.99 -10.93
C LYS A 132 5.27 -7.82 -10.18
N MET A 133 4.54 -7.19 -9.27
CA MET A 133 3.51 -7.85 -8.47
C MET A 133 2.10 -7.80 -9.07
N TRP A 134 1.96 -7.20 -10.26
CA TRP A 134 0.69 -6.98 -10.96
C TRP A 134 -0.31 -6.21 -10.08
N ALA A 135 0.12 -5.09 -9.50
CA ALA A 135 -0.80 -4.17 -8.82
C ALA A 135 -1.61 -3.39 -9.87
N ASP A 136 -2.92 -3.30 -9.67
CA ASP A 136 -3.84 -2.54 -10.52
C ASP A 136 -3.66 -1.03 -10.30
N PHE A 137 -3.33 -0.62 -9.07
CA PHE A 137 -3.11 0.78 -8.70
C PHE A 137 -1.86 0.94 -7.82
N VAL A 138 -1.19 2.08 -8.00
CA VAL A 138 -0.06 2.51 -7.15
C VAL A 138 -0.39 3.88 -6.57
N PHE A 139 -0.45 3.97 -5.24
CA PHE A 139 -0.58 5.21 -4.50
C PHE A 139 0.80 5.62 -3.98
N SER A 140 1.32 6.78 -4.38
CA SER A 140 2.68 7.26 -4.08
C SER A 140 2.74 8.75 -3.77
#